data_AF-A0A969V8Q8-F1
#
_entry.id   AF-A0A969V8Q8-F1
#
_cell.length_a   1.000
_cell.length_b   1.000
_cell.length_c   1.000
_cell.angle_alpha   90.00
_cell.angle_beta   90.00
_cell.angle_gamma   90.00
#
_symmetry.space_group_name_H-M   'P 1'
#
loop_
_entity.id
_entity.type
_entity.pdbx_description
1 polymer ?
#
loop_
_entity_poly.entity_id
_entity_poly.type
_entity_poly.pdbx_seq_one_letter_code
_entity_poly.pdbx_strand_id
1 'polypeptide(L)'
;MLVLENFDQPKPYDAVRGGQLSPPVGGLVLGGLAGIKHRLSSSVNEHRIAALNETLNYGDAGLKIAIAICQSETGPVQQAACDLLRQRLSAIAREKLLAFVSSSSKTEADKGVKKLGKSVGAIGQNNVPEKNNDRHLSEAQLIFETIAQQIAPNLLLLEALVASVSLEEFTSELMKLWELLILEIQEPLKELRQAVASAISSQLRIQWQYNQAESQANQWKQRALIALQRGDENLVRHAWVRKQIQADTAAELKIDLDEETVRVETLNRNLLALESKITEANSKKETLKMQLHFAKVQEQINCTFSQINNIFFSP
;
A
#
# COMPACT_ATOMS: atom_id res chain seq x y z
N MET A 1 23.70 -2.73 3.71
CA MET A 1 24.14 -1.66 2.78
C MET A 1 23.45 -1.92 1.46
N LEU A 2 22.30 -1.28 1.22
CA LEU A 2 21.57 -1.43 -0.04
C LEU A 2 22.28 -0.61 -1.10
N VAL A 3 22.72 -1.25 -2.19
CA VAL A 3 23.10 -0.54 -3.40
C VAL A 3 21.80 -0.02 -4.01
N LEU A 4 21.65 1.31 -4.07
CA LEU A 4 20.63 1.93 -4.89
C LEU A 4 20.99 1.64 -6.35
N GLU A 5 20.35 0.63 -6.95
CA GLU A 5 20.45 0.40 -8.39
C GLU A 5 19.99 1.66 -9.11
N ASN A 6 20.92 2.31 -9.82
CA ASN A 6 20.68 3.61 -10.41
C ASN A 6 20.04 3.41 -11.78
N PHE A 7 18.71 3.20 -11.81
CA PHE A 7 17.93 2.76 -12.97
C PHE A 7 17.99 3.66 -14.21
N ASP A 8 18.57 4.87 -14.09
CA ASP A 8 18.84 5.79 -15.19
C ASP A 8 20.16 5.52 -15.93
N GLN A 9 21.00 4.59 -15.47
CA GLN A 9 22.26 4.24 -16.13
C GLN A 9 22.07 3.18 -17.25
N PRO A 10 22.84 3.28 -18.36
CA PRO A 10 22.78 2.30 -19.43
C PRO A 10 23.22 0.90 -18.96
N LYS A 11 22.41 -0.13 -19.20
CA LYS A 11 22.77 -1.54 -18.98
C LYS A 11 23.47 -2.14 -20.22
N PRO A 12 24.18 -3.29 -20.11
CA PRO A 12 24.96 -3.86 -21.21
C PRO A 12 24.19 -4.26 -22.47
N TYR A 13 22.86 -4.36 -22.37
CA TYR A 13 21.94 -4.70 -23.46
C TYR A 13 21.19 -3.49 -24.03
N ASP A 14 21.49 -2.28 -23.56
CA ASP A 14 20.77 -1.08 -23.99
C ASP A 14 21.18 -0.65 -25.40
N ALA A 15 20.19 -0.33 -26.24
CA ALA A 15 20.41 0.14 -27.59
C ALA A 15 21.06 1.54 -27.63
N VAL A 16 22.39 1.59 -27.60
CA VAL A 16 23.17 2.82 -27.81
C VAL A 16 23.01 3.26 -29.27
N ARG A 17 22.46 4.46 -29.49
CA ARG A 17 22.16 4.99 -30.81
C ARG A 17 23.44 5.49 -31.51
N GLY A 18 24.18 4.58 -32.15
CA GLY A 18 25.36 4.90 -32.96
C GLY A 18 24.98 5.44 -34.34
N GLY A 19 25.34 6.69 -34.63
CA GLY A 19 25.46 7.21 -36.00
C GLY A 19 26.91 7.13 -36.47
N GLN A 20 27.14 7.14 -37.79
CA GLN A 20 28.50 7.18 -38.36
C GLN A 20 29.24 8.51 -38.16
N LEU A 21 28.56 9.52 -37.60
CA LEU A 21 29.16 10.77 -37.13
C LEU A 21 29.42 10.65 -35.63
N SER A 22 30.63 11.02 -35.20
CA SER A 22 30.98 11.12 -33.78
C SER A 22 29.95 12.00 -33.05
N PRO A 23 29.46 11.59 -31.86
CA PRO A 23 28.49 12.39 -31.14
C PRO A 23 29.07 13.80 -30.87
N PRO A 24 28.25 14.87 -30.98
CA PRO A 24 28.72 16.22 -30.68
C PRO A 24 29.26 16.27 -29.24
N VAL A 25 30.30 17.08 -29.00
CA VAL A 25 30.92 17.20 -27.69
C VAL A 25 29.88 17.74 -26.70
N GLY A 26 29.39 16.87 -25.80
CA GLY A 26 28.25 17.15 -24.90
C GLY A 26 26.95 16.40 -25.23
N GLY A 27 26.92 15.54 -26.25
CA GLY A 27 25.76 14.71 -26.59
C GLY A 27 25.44 13.66 -25.53
N LEU A 28 24.30 13.80 -24.84
CA LEU A 28 23.85 12.86 -23.82
C LEU A 28 23.37 11.53 -24.45
N VAL A 29 24.04 10.42 -24.14
CA VAL A 29 23.59 9.08 -24.53
C VAL A 29 22.42 8.68 -23.64
N LEU A 30 21.20 8.77 -24.16
CA LEU A 30 19.98 8.31 -23.49
C LEU A 30 19.92 6.77 -23.47
N GLY A 31 20.68 6.15 -22.58
CA GLY A 31 20.51 4.74 -22.21
C GLY A 31 19.36 4.52 -21.22
N GLY A 32 19.17 3.28 -20.80
CA GLY A 32 18.23 2.88 -19.78
C GLY A 32 16.77 3.24 -20.07
N LEU A 33 16.03 3.44 -18.98
CA LEU A 33 14.63 3.86 -19.01
C LEU A 33 14.43 5.22 -19.70
N ALA A 34 15.42 6.11 -19.69
CA ALA A 34 15.37 7.39 -20.39
C ALA A 34 15.35 7.21 -21.91
N GLY A 35 16.19 6.30 -22.44
CA GLY A 35 16.18 5.90 -23.84
C GLY A 35 14.86 5.26 -24.27
N ILE A 36 14.31 4.38 -23.43
CA ILE A 36 13.00 3.74 -23.67
C ILE A 36 11.88 4.78 -23.70
N LYS A 37 11.79 5.67 -22.70
CA LYS A 37 10.79 6.77 -22.68
C LYS A 37 10.86 7.64 -23.93
N HIS A 38 12.06 7.93 -24.44
CA HIS A 38 12.24 8.67 -25.70
C HIS A 38 11.80 7.85 -26.94
N ARG A 39 11.94 6.52 -26.95
CA ARG A 39 11.42 5.71 -28.06
C ARG A 39 9.90 5.53 -27.99
N LEU A 40 9.32 5.55 -26.79
CA LEU A 40 7.86 5.53 -26.57
C LEU A 40 7.15 6.82 -27.01
N SER A 41 7.85 7.95 -27.08
CA SER A 41 7.33 9.21 -27.66
C SER A 41 7.51 9.33 -29.19
N SER A 42 8.02 8.28 -29.86
CA SER A 42 8.02 8.17 -31.33
C SER A 42 6.59 8.23 -31.89
N SER A 43 6.40 8.84 -33.06
CA SER A 43 5.13 8.78 -33.80
C SER A 43 4.89 7.43 -34.50
N VAL A 44 5.93 6.61 -34.67
CA VAL A 44 5.88 5.30 -35.33
C VAL A 44 5.62 4.21 -34.30
N ASN A 45 4.45 3.54 -34.39
CA ASN A 45 4.02 2.50 -33.45
C ASN A 45 5.03 1.36 -33.26
N GLU A 46 5.71 0.91 -34.31
CA GLU A 46 6.71 -0.17 -34.24
C GLU A 46 7.88 0.17 -33.28
N HIS A 47 8.38 1.41 -33.32
CA HIS A 47 9.43 1.85 -32.40
C HIS A 47 8.95 1.89 -30.94
N ARG A 48 7.67 2.19 -30.73
CA ARG A 48 7.03 2.24 -29.40
C ARG A 48 6.84 0.82 -28.86
N ILE A 49 6.38 -0.11 -29.69
CA ILE A 49 6.20 -1.54 -29.36
C ILE A 49 7.56 -2.22 -29.09
N ALA A 50 8.59 -1.91 -29.87
CA ALA A 50 9.95 -2.39 -29.59
C ALA A 50 10.46 -1.88 -28.23
N ALA A 51 10.27 -0.58 -27.94
CA ALA A 51 10.65 0.01 -26.65
C ALA A 51 9.82 -0.53 -25.47
N LEU A 52 8.54 -0.86 -25.68
CA LEU A 52 7.70 -1.55 -24.70
C LEU A 52 8.31 -2.90 -24.30
N ASN A 53 8.70 -3.74 -25.27
CA ASN A 53 9.31 -5.04 -25.00
C ASN A 53 10.57 -4.95 -24.12
N GLU A 54 11.38 -3.92 -24.30
CA GLU A 54 12.59 -3.67 -23.50
C GLU A 54 12.27 -3.26 -22.04
N THR A 55 11.07 -2.74 -21.73
CA THR A 55 10.71 -2.32 -20.36
C THR A 55 10.86 -3.44 -19.33
N LEU A 56 10.57 -4.69 -19.71
CA LEU A 56 10.65 -5.85 -18.80
C LEU A 56 12.05 -6.05 -18.18
N ASN A 57 13.11 -5.56 -18.84
CA ASN A 57 14.49 -5.66 -18.36
C ASN A 57 14.82 -4.72 -17.18
N TYR A 58 13.87 -3.85 -16.79
CA TYR A 58 14.00 -2.86 -15.72
C TYR A 58 13.04 -3.11 -14.56
N GLY A 59 12.48 -4.32 -14.45
CA GLY A 59 11.65 -4.77 -13.33
C GLY A 59 10.47 -3.84 -13.09
N ASP A 60 10.22 -3.49 -11.82
CA ASP A 60 9.09 -2.66 -11.39
C ASP A 60 9.02 -1.30 -12.09
N ALA A 61 10.17 -0.67 -12.36
CA ALA A 61 10.23 0.62 -13.03
C ALA A 61 9.79 0.55 -14.50
N GLY A 62 10.08 -0.58 -15.16
CA GLY A 62 9.55 -0.88 -16.49
C GLY A 62 8.08 -1.27 -16.47
N LEU A 63 7.65 -2.07 -15.49
CA LEU A 63 6.25 -2.49 -15.35
C LEU A 63 5.33 -1.27 -15.18
N LYS A 64 5.73 -0.25 -14.40
CA LYS A 64 5.00 1.03 -14.26
C LYS A 64 4.75 1.74 -15.59
N ILE A 65 5.70 1.66 -16.52
CA ILE A 65 5.58 2.27 -17.86
C ILE A 65 4.55 1.50 -18.70
N ALA A 66 4.61 0.16 -18.68
CA ALA A 66 3.62 -0.67 -19.37
C ALA A 66 2.20 -0.50 -18.81
N ILE A 67 2.04 -0.41 -17.48
CA ILE A 67 0.77 -0.09 -16.81
C ILE A 67 0.22 1.25 -17.28
N ALA A 68 1.04 2.31 -17.28
CA ALA A 68 0.62 3.64 -17.69
C ALA A 68 0.15 3.66 -19.16
N ILE A 69 0.81 2.92 -20.05
CA ILE A 69 0.42 2.83 -21.48
C ILE A 69 -0.88 2.05 -21.66
N CYS A 70 -1.10 0.94 -20.94
CA CYS A 70 -2.40 0.24 -20.92
C CYS A 70 -3.56 1.14 -20.48
N GLN A 71 -3.31 2.11 -19.58
CA GLN A 71 -4.33 3.00 -19.01
C GLN A 71 -4.57 4.29 -19.80
N SER A 72 -3.55 4.82 -20.50
CA SER A 72 -3.60 6.16 -21.11
C SER A 72 -3.71 6.18 -22.63
N GLU A 73 -3.40 5.08 -23.31
CA GLU A 73 -3.39 4.99 -24.77
C GLU A 73 -4.47 4.05 -25.30
N THR A 74 -4.76 4.11 -26.59
CA THR A 74 -5.68 3.20 -27.28
C THR A 74 -5.08 2.66 -28.58
N GLY A 75 -5.51 1.47 -28.99
CA GLY A 75 -5.07 0.83 -30.23
C GLY A 75 -3.84 -0.08 -30.06
N PRO A 76 -2.99 -0.25 -31.09
CA PRO A 76 -2.02 -1.35 -31.15
C PRO A 76 -0.92 -1.27 -30.09
N VAL A 77 -0.57 -0.07 -29.63
CA VAL A 77 0.45 0.14 -28.58
C VAL A 77 -0.11 -0.21 -27.19
N GLN A 78 -1.39 0.07 -26.95
CA GLN A 78 -2.10 -0.36 -25.75
C GLN A 78 -2.22 -1.89 -25.70
N GLN A 79 -2.64 -2.51 -26.82
CA GLN A 79 -2.74 -3.97 -26.94
C GLN A 79 -1.38 -4.64 -26.65
N ALA A 80 -0.32 -4.21 -27.34
CA ALA A 80 1.03 -4.75 -27.11
C ALA A 80 1.52 -4.58 -25.66
N ALA A 81 1.22 -3.45 -25.00
CA ALA A 81 1.54 -3.26 -23.58
C ALA A 81 0.79 -4.25 -22.68
N CYS A 82 -0.49 -4.49 -22.95
CA CYS A 82 -1.30 -5.37 -22.10
C CYS A 82 -1.02 -6.86 -22.38
N ASP A 83 -0.66 -7.24 -23.61
CA ASP A 83 -0.14 -8.57 -23.96
C ASP A 83 1.15 -8.88 -23.19
N LEU A 84 2.09 -7.94 -23.22
CA LEU A 84 3.37 -7.99 -22.51
C LEU A 84 3.17 -8.15 -20.99
N LEU A 85 2.26 -7.36 -20.39
CA LEU A 85 1.89 -7.52 -18.98
C LEU A 85 1.33 -8.91 -18.70
N ARG A 86 0.40 -9.41 -19.51
CA ARG A 86 -0.22 -10.75 -19.32
C ARG A 86 0.80 -11.87 -19.43
N GLN A 87 1.73 -11.82 -20.40
CA GLN A 87 2.83 -12.78 -20.50
C GLN A 87 3.69 -12.77 -19.23
N ARG A 88 4.14 -11.59 -18.77
CA ARG A 88 4.96 -11.46 -17.56
C ARG A 88 4.22 -11.95 -16.30
N LEU A 89 2.95 -11.58 -16.15
CA LEU A 89 2.11 -12.00 -15.02
C LEU A 89 1.85 -13.51 -15.03
N SER A 90 1.72 -14.15 -16.20
CA SER A 90 1.57 -15.61 -16.29
C SER A 90 2.82 -16.37 -15.84
N ALA A 91 4.02 -15.84 -16.13
CA ALA A 91 5.27 -16.40 -15.62
C ALA A 91 5.36 -16.29 -14.09
N ILE A 92 5.02 -15.12 -13.54
CA ILE A 92 5.00 -14.87 -12.09
C ILE A 92 3.93 -15.73 -11.40
N ALA A 93 2.78 -15.96 -12.04
CA ALA A 93 1.73 -16.85 -11.55
C ALA A 93 2.26 -18.27 -11.36
N ARG A 94 2.96 -18.81 -12.37
CA ARG A 94 3.56 -20.15 -12.29
C ARG A 94 4.61 -20.23 -11.18
N GLU A 95 5.48 -19.23 -11.07
CA GLU A 95 6.50 -19.17 -10.02
C GLU A 95 5.89 -19.14 -8.61
N LYS A 96 4.95 -18.22 -8.33
CA LYS A 96 4.27 -18.12 -7.04
C LYS A 96 3.44 -19.37 -6.72
N LEU A 97 2.73 -19.95 -7.69
CA LEU A 97 1.93 -21.17 -7.48
C LEU A 97 2.81 -22.40 -7.20
N LEU A 98 3.96 -22.55 -7.87
CA LEU A 98 4.93 -23.60 -7.57
C LEU A 98 5.53 -23.45 -6.16
N ALA A 99 5.86 -22.21 -5.76
CA ALA A 99 6.32 -21.91 -4.41
C ALA A 99 5.25 -22.25 -3.34
N PHE A 100 3.98 -21.89 -3.60
CA PHE A 100 2.86 -22.18 -2.71
C PHE A 100 2.68 -23.69 -2.49
N VAL A 101 2.63 -24.50 -3.57
CA VAL A 101 2.54 -25.97 -3.49
C VAL A 101 3.73 -26.56 -2.72
N SER A 102 4.94 -26.03 -2.93
CA SER A 102 6.17 -26.45 -2.25
C SER A 102 6.24 -26.05 -0.77
N SER A 103 5.44 -25.06 -0.34
CA SER A 103 5.29 -24.67 1.06
C SER A 103 4.22 -25.52 1.77
N SER A 104 3.09 -25.80 1.10
CA SER A 104 2.00 -26.61 1.64
C SER A 104 2.45 -28.04 1.98
N SER A 105 3.30 -28.64 1.15
CA SER A 105 3.87 -29.98 1.38
C SER A 105 4.86 -30.06 2.56
N LYS A 106 5.32 -28.92 3.10
CA LYS A 106 6.17 -28.86 4.30
C LYS A 106 5.35 -28.69 5.58
N THR A 107 4.21 -28.01 5.52
CA THR A 107 3.36 -27.74 6.69
C THR A 107 2.57 -28.93 7.24
N GLU A 108 2.48 -30.05 6.52
CA GLU A 108 1.87 -31.29 7.04
C GLU A 108 2.83 -32.14 7.90
N ALA A 109 4.14 -31.84 7.87
CA ALA A 109 5.16 -32.62 8.58
C ALA A 109 5.37 -32.23 10.05
N ASP A 110 4.86 -31.08 10.50
CA ASP A 110 5.23 -30.47 11.81
C ASP A 110 4.04 -30.17 12.74
N LYS A 111 2.89 -30.85 12.56
CA LYS A 111 1.79 -30.83 13.54
C LYS A 111 2.01 -31.87 14.64
N GLY A 112 3.07 -31.66 15.43
CA GLY A 112 3.38 -32.51 16.57
C GLY A 112 4.10 -31.79 17.71
N VAL A 113 3.51 -31.88 18.92
CA VAL A 113 4.17 -31.78 20.25
C VAL A 113 4.14 -30.43 21.02
N LYS A 114 3.43 -30.50 22.16
CA LYS A 114 3.60 -29.82 23.48
C LYS A 114 2.82 -28.54 23.87
N LYS A 115 2.01 -28.74 24.92
CA LYS A 115 1.54 -27.79 25.95
C LYS A 115 2.68 -27.24 26.81
N LEU A 116 2.45 -26.05 27.39
CA LEU A 116 2.84 -25.49 28.73
C LEU A 116 3.04 -23.97 28.54
N GLY A 117 2.52 -23.02 29.33
CA GLY A 117 1.67 -23.07 30.52
C GLY A 117 2.34 -22.41 31.74
N LYS A 118 2.08 -21.11 32.02
CA LYS A 118 2.07 -20.51 33.38
C LYS A 118 1.59 -19.05 33.46
N SER A 119 1.19 -18.68 34.67
CA SER A 119 0.71 -17.37 35.16
C SER A 119 1.83 -16.48 35.72
N VAL A 120 1.74 -15.16 35.52
CA VAL A 120 2.24 -14.01 36.34
C VAL A 120 1.36 -12.77 35.97
N GLY A 121 1.03 -11.79 36.82
CA GLY A 121 1.18 -11.72 38.29
C GLY A 121 1.24 -10.30 38.91
N ALA A 122 0.12 -9.57 38.95
CA ALA A 122 -0.21 -8.47 39.88
C ALA A 122 0.55 -7.09 39.87
N ILE A 123 -0.25 -6.01 39.87
CA ILE A 123 -0.11 -4.71 40.61
C ILE A 123 1.05 -3.74 40.28
N GLY A 124 0.71 -2.44 40.11
CA GLY A 124 1.64 -1.32 40.33
C GLY A 124 1.22 0.02 39.70
N GLN A 125 0.79 1.00 40.51
CA GLN A 125 0.66 2.40 40.08
C GLN A 125 2.01 3.12 40.15
N ASN A 126 2.29 4.07 39.25
CA ASN A 126 2.75 5.42 39.60
C ASN A 126 2.87 6.34 38.36
N ASN A 127 2.57 7.63 38.55
CA ASN A 127 2.56 8.64 37.49
C ASN A 127 3.95 9.24 37.23
N VAL A 128 4.44 9.11 36.00
CA VAL A 128 5.33 10.07 35.33
C VAL A 128 4.92 10.11 33.85
N PRO A 129 4.79 11.27 33.18
CA PRO A 129 4.66 11.34 31.73
C PRO A 129 6.03 11.06 31.10
N GLU A 130 6.45 9.80 31.17
CA GLU A 130 7.72 9.36 30.60
C GLU A 130 7.56 9.17 29.08
N LYS A 131 8.58 9.63 28.35
CA LYS A 131 8.94 9.61 26.91
C LYS A 131 8.54 8.40 26.03
N ASN A 132 7.32 7.87 26.19
CA ASN A 132 6.76 6.70 25.51
C ASN A 132 5.75 7.07 24.41
N ASN A 133 5.16 8.28 24.44
CA ASN A 133 4.24 8.72 23.38
C ASN A 133 4.97 8.76 22.03
N ASP A 134 6.13 9.43 21.97
CA ASP A 134 7.00 9.55 20.79
C ASP A 134 7.43 8.17 20.26
N ARG A 135 7.64 7.20 21.16
CA ARG A 135 8.03 5.83 20.81
C ARG A 135 6.92 5.14 20.03
N HIS A 136 5.69 5.15 20.53
CA HIS A 136 4.59 4.44 19.87
C HIS A 136 4.22 5.01 18.51
N LEU A 137 4.38 6.32 18.29
CA LEU A 137 4.19 6.86 16.95
C LEU A 137 5.38 6.57 16.03
N SER A 138 6.62 6.69 16.52
CA SER A 138 7.81 6.30 15.75
C SER A 138 7.78 4.81 15.35
N GLU A 139 7.31 3.96 16.26
CA GLU A 139 7.04 2.54 16.03
C GLU A 139 5.95 2.36 14.98
N ALA A 140 4.80 3.02 15.11
CA ALA A 140 3.70 2.92 14.14
C ALA A 140 4.09 3.41 12.74
N GLN A 141 4.89 4.48 12.63
CA GLN A 141 5.40 4.97 11.35
C GLN A 141 6.44 4.01 10.76
N LEU A 142 7.38 3.49 11.55
CA LEU A 142 8.35 2.50 11.08
C LEU A 142 7.67 1.20 10.62
N ILE A 143 6.65 0.74 11.35
CA ILE A 143 5.80 -0.39 10.95
C ILE A 143 5.08 -0.07 9.64
N PHE A 144 4.52 1.13 9.50
CA PHE A 144 3.88 1.57 8.26
C PHE A 144 4.83 1.54 7.07
N GLU A 145 6.02 2.13 7.20
CA GLU A 145 7.02 2.17 6.13
C GLU A 145 7.51 0.76 5.75
N THR A 146 7.75 -0.10 6.76
CA THR A 146 8.18 -1.50 6.55
C THR A 146 7.09 -2.31 5.83
N ILE A 147 5.84 -2.24 6.29
CA ILE A 147 4.71 -2.95 5.68
C ILE A 147 4.42 -2.41 4.27
N ALA A 148 4.49 -1.10 4.07
CA ALA A 148 4.29 -0.49 2.75
C ALA A 148 5.36 -0.97 1.75
N GLN A 149 6.62 -1.09 2.16
CA GLN A 149 7.69 -1.67 1.34
C GLN A 149 7.45 -3.15 1.02
N GLN A 150 6.96 -3.94 1.99
CA GLN A 150 6.63 -5.35 1.80
C GLN A 150 5.42 -5.57 0.86
N ILE A 151 4.40 -4.72 0.94
CA ILE A 151 3.19 -4.78 0.10
C ILE A 151 3.45 -4.26 -1.32
N ALA A 152 4.34 -3.26 -1.48
CA ALA A 152 4.60 -2.57 -2.75
C ALA A 152 4.72 -3.46 -4.00
N PRO A 153 5.54 -4.54 -4.04
CA PRO A 153 5.64 -5.39 -5.23
C PRO A 153 4.34 -6.13 -5.54
N ASN A 154 3.63 -6.63 -4.52
CA ASN A 154 2.35 -7.31 -4.71
C ASN A 154 1.25 -6.34 -5.18
N LEU A 155 1.24 -5.11 -4.66
CA LEU A 155 0.32 -4.05 -5.08
C LEU A 155 0.57 -3.68 -6.55
N LEU A 156 1.83 -3.57 -6.97
CA LEU A 156 2.22 -3.30 -8.35
C LEU A 156 1.75 -4.40 -9.32
N LEU A 157 1.89 -5.68 -8.94
CA LEU A 157 1.39 -6.80 -9.74
C LEU A 157 -0.14 -6.80 -9.85
N LEU A 158 -0.84 -6.38 -8.80
CA LEU A 158 -2.29 -6.24 -8.78
C LEU A 158 -2.76 -5.02 -9.60
N GLU A 159 -2.03 -3.90 -9.60
CA GLU A 159 -2.24 -2.78 -10.54
C GLU A 159 -2.01 -3.21 -12.00
N ALA A 160 -0.99 -4.05 -12.26
CA ALA A 160 -0.72 -4.62 -13.58
C ALA A 160 -1.85 -5.54 -14.07
N LEU A 161 -2.35 -6.43 -13.19
CA LEU A 161 -3.54 -7.24 -13.49
C LEU A 161 -4.73 -6.35 -13.86
N VAL A 162 -5.04 -5.37 -13.02
CA VAL A 162 -6.14 -4.40 -13.22
C VAL A 162 -5.99 -3.60 -14.53
N ALA A 163 -4.78 -3.21 -14.91
CA ALA A 163 -4.52 -2.52 -16.18
C ALA A 163 -4.62 -3.45 -17.40
N SER A 164 -4.29 -4.73 -17.24
CA SER A 164 -4.36 -5.75 -18.29
C SER A 164 -5.74 -6.38 -18.51
N VAL A 165 -6.81 -5.82 -17.92
CA VAL A 165 -8.17 -6.35 -18.01
C VAL A 165 -8.76 -6.10 -19.41
N SER A 166 -8.56 -7.07 -20.29
CA SER A 166 -9.36 -7.31 -21.49
C SER A 166 -10.11 -8.64 -21.36
N LEU A 167 -11.37 -8.66 -21.78
CA LEU A 167 -12.33 -9.75 -21.51
C LEU A 167 -11.94 -11.11 -22.10
N GLU A 168 -11.12 -11.13 -23.16
CA GLU A 168 -11.10 -12.25 -24.11
C GLU A 168 -10.10 -13.38 -23.75
N GLU A 169 -9.11 -13.14 -22.88
CA GLU A 169 -8.03 -14.13 -22.65
C GLU A 169 -7.54 -14.21 -21.18
N PHE A 170 -8.36 -13.83 -20.21
CA PHE A 170 -7.95 -13.88 -18.80
C PHE A 170 -7.90 -15.32 -18.26
N THR A 171 -6.69 -15.88 -18.13
CA THR A 171 -6.49 -17.30 -17.82
C THR A 171 -6.78 -17.65 -16.35
N SER A 172 -7.08 -18.94 -16.08
CA SER A 172 -7.23 -19.45 -14.71
C SER A 172 -5.96 -19.28 -13.85
N GLU A 173 -4.77 -19.22 -14.48
CA GLU A 173 -3.51 -18.96 -13.77
C GLU A 173 -3.45 -17.53 -13.23
N LEU A 174 -3.80 -16.54 -14.08
CA LEU A 174 -3.86 -15.13 -13.67
C LEU A 174 -4.93 -14.89 -12.60
N MET A 175 -6.07 -15.60 -12.69
CA MET A 175 -7.11 -15.54 -11.67
C MET A 175 -6.62 -16.02 -10.29
N LYS A 176 -5.91 -17.15 -10.26
CA LYS A 176 -5.33 -17.69 -9.02
C LYS A 176 -4.24 -16.79 -8.45
N LEU A 177 -3.38 -16.20 -9.31
CA LEU A 177 -2.41 -15.19 -8.87
C LEU A 177 -3.11 -13.97 -8.28
N TRP A 178 -4.22 -13.49 -8.85
CA TRP A 178 -4.95 -12.35 -8.29
C TRP A 178 -5.54 -12.65 -6.91
N GLU A 179 -6.17 -13.81 -6.73
CA GLU A 179 -6.68 -14.26 -5.43
C GLU A 179 -5.55 -14.44 -4.40
N LEU A 180 -4.40 -14.98 -4.81
CA LEU A 180 -3.20 -15.12 -3.97
C LEU A 180 -2.62 -13.75 -3.55
N LEU A 181 -2.45 -12.81 -4.48
CA LEU A 181 -1.92 -11.48 -4.18
C LEU A 181 -2.82 -10.71 -3.21
N ILE A 182 -4.15 -10.80 -3.37
CA ILE A 182 -5.10 -10.18 -2.43
C ILE A 182 -4.92 -10.76 -1.02
N LEU A 183 -4.76 -12.08 -0.90
CA LEU A 183 -4.51 -12.74 0.39
C LEU A 183 -3.17 -12.33 1.00
N GLU A 184 -2.09 -12.31 0.20
CA GLU A 184 -0.76 -11.87 0.63
C GLU A 184 -0.72 -10.39 1.08
N ILE A 185 -1.63 -9.54 0.61
CA ILE A 185 -1.75 -8.13 1.02
C ILE A 185 -2.68 -7.97 2.24
N GLN A 186 -3.67 -8.84 2.43
CA GLN A 186 -4.68 -8.71 3.49
C GLN A 186 -4.11 -8.83 4.92
N GLU A 187 -3.22 -9.77 5.18
CA GLU A 187 -2.60 -9.91 6.52
C GLU A 187 -1.69 -8.71 6.89
N PRO A 188 -0.71 -8.27 6.06
CA PRO A 188 0.08 -7.09 6.41
C PRO A 188 -0.77 -5.81 6.45
N LEU A 189 -1.87 -5.69 5.69
CA LEU A 189 -2.81 -4.57 5.84
C LEU A 189 -3.55 -4.58 7.20
N LYS A 190 -3.81 -5.76 7.77
CA LYS A 190 -4.41 -5.88 9.11
C LYS A 190 -3.43 -5.49 10.21
N GLU A 191 -2.15 -5.80 10.06
CA GLU A 191 -1.08 -5.26 10.93
C GLU A 191 -0.97 -3.73 10.79
N LEU A 192 -1.08 -3.20 9.56
CA LEU A 192 -1.08 -1.76 9.27
C LEU A 192 -2.23 -1.04 10.00
N ARG A 193 -3.45 -1.60 9.96
CA ARG A 193 -4.62 -1.10 10.72
C ARG A 193 -4.35 -1.09 12.23
N GLN A 194 -3.68 -2.10 12.77
CA GLN A 194 -3.34 -2.18 14.20
C GLN A 194 -2.31 -1.12 14.59
N ALA A 195 -1.29 -0.90 13.76
CA ALA A 195 -0.30 0.16 13.97
C ALA A 195 -0.96 1.56 13.97
N VAL A 196 -1.82 1.84 12.99
CA VAL A 196 -2.58 3.10 12.93
C VAL A 196 -3.56 3.26 14.10
N ALA A 197 -4.21 2.18 14.55
CA ALA A 197 -5.06 2.21 15.75
C ALA A 197 -4.25 2.48 17.04
N SER A 198 -3.02 1.96 17.14
CA SER A 198 -2.09 2.27 18.23
C SER A 198 -1.69 3.75 18.24
N ALA A 199 -1.36 4.30 17.06
CA ALA A 199 -1.07 5.72 16.86
C ALA A 199 -2.24 6.63 17.30
N ILE A 200 -3.46 6.35 16.84
CA ILE A 200 -4.69 7.06 17.26
C ILE A 200 -4.89 6.96 18.78
N SER A 201 -4.60 5.80 19.38
CA SER A 201 -4.72 5.60 20.83
C SER A 201 -3.69 6.44 21.62
N SER A 202 -2.49 6.63 21.08
CA SER A 202 -1.47 7.54 21.63
C SER A 202 -1.92 9.01 21.55
N GLN A 203 -2.41 9.45 20.39
CA GLN A 203 -2.98 10.79 20.18
C GLN A 203 -4.13 11.07 21.16
N LEU A 204 -5.08 10.14 21.32
CA LEU A 204 -6.21 10.26 22.25
C LEU A 204 -5.74 10.34 23.72
N ARG A 205 -4.64 9.66 24.08
CA ARG A 205 -4.03 9.76 25.41
C ARG A 205 -3.49 11.18 25.67
N ILE A 206 -2.77 11.77 24.70
CA ILE A 206 -2.26 13.14 24.79
C ILE A 206 -3.44 14.13 24.87
N GLN A 207 -4.45 13.99 24.02
CA GLN A 207 -5.67 14.80 24.04
C GLN A 207 -6.37 14.78 25.40
N TRP A 208 -6.46 13.61 26.04
CA TRP A 208 -7.04 13.47 27.37
C TRP A 208 -6.19 14.14 28.45
N GLN A 209 -4.86 13.99 28.40
CA GLN A 209 -3.93 14.66 29.32
C GLN A 209 -4.00 16.20 29.18
N TYR A 210 -4.04 16.71 27.94
CA TYR A 210 -4.24 18.13 27.64
C TYR A 210 -5.55 18.65 28.26
N ASN A 211 -6.68 17.97 27.98
CA ASN A 211 -7.99 18.34 28.53
C ASN A 211 -8.01 18.32 30.07
N GLN A 212 -7.28 17.38 30.68
CA GLN A 212 -7.14 17.27 32.13
C GLN A 212 -6.35 18.46 32.71
N ALA A 213 -5.24 18.84 32.10
CA ALA A 213 -4.42 19.98 32.51
C ALA A 213 -5.18 21.31 32.35
N GLU A 214 -5.88 21.51 31.23
CA GLU A 214 -6.73 22.68 30.99
C GLU A 214 -7.87 22.79 32.03
N SER A 215 -8.52 21.66 32.36
CA SER A 215 -9.54 21.61 33.42
C SER A 215 -8.96 21.99 34.79
N GLN A 216 -7.77 21.49 35.14
CA GLN A 216 -7.09 21.86 36.39
C GLN A 216 -6.71 23.35 36.42
N ALA A 217 -6.16 23.89 35.33
CA ALA A 217 -5.87 25.32 35.22
C ALA A 217 -7.14 26.17 35.43
N ASN A 218 -8.27 25.77 34.85
CA ASN A 218 -9.56 26.45 35.05
C ASN A 218 -10.08 26.35 36.49
N GLN A 219 -9.91 25.22 37.18
CA GLN A 219 -10.24 25.09 38.60
C GLN A 219 -9.35 25.99 39.49
N TRP A 220 -8.04 26.07 39.22
CA TRP A 220 -7.13 26.98 39.94
C TRP A 220 -7.46 28.45 39.66
N LYS A 221 -7.86 28.81 38.44
CA LYS A 221 -8.39 30.14 38.09
C LYS A 221 -9.64 30.48 38.90
N GLN A 222 -10.61 29.56 39.02
CA GLN A 222 -11.80 29.77 39.86
C GLN A 222 -11.45 29.95 41.35
N ARG A 223 -10.53 29.14 41.89
CA ARG A 223 -10.05 29.27 43.27
C ARG A 223 -9.37 30.63 43.52
N ALA A 224 -8.56 31.11 42.57
CA ALA A 224 -7.95 32.44 42.65
C ALA A 224 -8.99 33.57 42.66
N LEU A 225 -10.06 33.47 41.86
CA LEU A 225 -11.15 34.45 41.85
C LEU A 225 -11.92 34.47 43.18
N ILE A 226 -12.18 33.31 43.79
CA ILE A 226 -12.86 33.22 45.10
C ILE A 226 -11.97 33.79 46.22
N ALA A 227 -10.66 33.52 46.19
CA ALA A 227 -9.72 34.12 47.14
C ALA A 227 -9.62 35.65 46.98
N LEU A 228 -9.67 36.15 45.74
CA LEU A 228 -9.68 37.59 45.45
C LEU A 228 -10.93 38.29 46.02
N GLN A 229 -12.11 37.66 45.89
CA GLN A 229 -13.35 38.16 46.49
C GLN A 229 -13.31 38.23 48.03
N ARG A 230 -12.44 37.44 48.67
CA ARG A 230 -12.24 37.43 50.13
C ARG A 230 -11.13 38.35 50.61
N GLY A 231 -10.32 38.90 49.70
CA GLY A 231 -9.15 39.72 50.02
C GLY A 231 -7.87 38.95 50.38
N ASP A 232 -7.86 37.63 50.23
CA ASP A 232 -6.74 36.77 50.66
C ASP A 232 -5.60 36.73 49.60
N GLU A 233 -4.81 37.81 49.50
CA GLU A 233 -3.73 37.94 48.49
C GLU A 233 -2.78 36.74 48.42
N ASN A 234 -2.40 36.16 49.58
CA ASN A 234 -1.49 35.02 49.63
C ASN A 234 -2.10 33.78 48.95
N LEU A 235 -3.40 33.52 49.16
CA LEU A 235 -4.12 32.42 48.50
C LEU A 235 -4.30 32.68 47.00
N VAL A 236 -4.52 33.94 46.61
CA VAL A 236 -4.55 34.34 45.19
C VAL A 236 -3.21 34.02 44.52
N ARG A 237 -2.07 34.42 45.10
CA ARG A 237 -0.74 34.14 44.54
C ARG A 237 -0.46 32.63 44.42
N HIS A 238 -0.74 31.84 45.46
CA HIS A 238 -0.55 30.39 45.41
C HIS A 238 -1.45 29.71 44.36
N ALA A 239 -2.74 30.08 44.28
CA ALA A 239 -3.65 29.54 43.27
C ALA A 239 -3.24 29.96 41.85
N TRP A 240 -2.73 31.17 41.66
CA TRP A 240 -2.27 31.68 40.38
C TRP A 240 -1.00 30.96 39.90
N VAL A 241 -0.03 30.70 40.76
CA VAL A 241 1.16 29.88 40.42
C VAL A 241 0.75 28.45 40.04
N ARG A 242 -0.20 27.83 40.75
CA ARG A 242 -0.73 26.50 40.39
C ARG A 242 -1.46 26.51 39.05
N LYS A 243 -2.22 27.56 38.76
CA LYS A 243 -2.85 27.78 37.45
C LYS A 243 -1.79 27.91 36.35
N GLN A 244 -0.73 28.68 36.58
CA GLN A 244 0.35 28.87 35.61
C GLN A 244 1.01 27.53 35.27
N ILE A 245 1.47 26.76 36.27
CA ILE A 245 2.07 25.44 36.05
C ILE A 245 1.17 24.53 35.20
N GLN A 246 -0.15 24.48 35.48
CA GLN A 246 -1.09 23.67 34.71
C GLN A 246 -1.34 24.21 33.29
N ALA A 247 -1.30 25.53 33.10
CA ALA A 247 -1.42 26.16 31.79
C ALA A 247 -0.17 25.94 30.94
N ASP A 248 1.03 25.98 31.54
CA ASP A 248 2.30 25.72 30.89
C ASP A 248 2.36 24.24 30.42
N THR A 249 1.98 23.28 31.28
CA THR A 249 1.87 21.87 30.88
C THR A 249 0.80 21.62 29.81
N ALA A 250 -0.29 22.39 29.80
CA ALA A 250 -1.30 22.31 28.74
C ALA A 250 -0.78 22.90 27.43
N ALA A 251 0.07 23.92 27.46
CA ALA A 251 0.71 24.48 26.27
C ALA A 251 1.72 23.50 25.66
N GLU A 252 2.53 22.82 26.49
CA GLU A 252 3.45 21.75 26.07
C GLU A 252 2.68 20.60 25.41
N LEU A 253 1.71 20.01 26.10
CA LEU A 253 0.90 18.90 25.58
C LEU A 253 0.10 19.27 24.32
N LYS A 254 -0.19 20.55 24.10
CA LYS A 254 -0.84 21.01 22.88
C LYS A 254 0.11 20.97 21.68
N ILE A 255 1.38 21.34 21.86
CA ILE A 255 2.39 21.25 20.79
C ILE A 255 2.54 19.79 20.35
N ASP A 256 2.69 18.88 21.31
CA ASP A 256 2.74 17.44 21.05
C ASP A 256 1.48 16.95 20.31
N LEU A 257 0.29 17.36 20.78
CA LEU A 257 -0.99 17.00 20.17
C LEU A 257 -1.14 17.50 18.72
N ASP A 258 -0.75 18.74 18.45
CA ASP A 258 -0.84 19.34 17.12
C ASP A 258 0.12 18.62 16.14
N GLU A 259 1.34 18.28 16.58
CA GLU A 259 2.29 17.47 15.77
C GLU A 259 1.78 16.04 15.51
N GLU A 260 1.35 15.35 16.56
CA GLU A 260 0.85 13.97 16.47
C GLU A 260 -0.40 13.88 15.60
N THR A 261 -1.28 14.88 15.64
CA THR A 261 -2.47 14.95 14.79
C THR A 261 -2.11 14.96 13.31
N VAL A 262 -1.15 15.79 12.88
CA VAL A 262 -0.71 15.83 11.47
C VAL A 262 -0.11 14.49 11.02
N ARG A 263 0.65 13.82 11.88
CA ARG A 263 1.26 12.51 11.59
C ARG A 263 0.19 11.40 11.49
N VAL A 264 -0.72 11.33 12.46
CA VAL A 264 -1.84 10.36 12.49
C VAL A 264 -2.80 10.56 11.31
N GLU A 265 -3.12 11.80 10.94
CA GLU A 265 -3.90 12.08 9.73
C GLU A 265 -3.19 11.59 8.47
N THR A 266 -1.88 11.77 8.37
CA THR A 266 -1.09 11.33 7.21
C THR A 266 -1.06 9.80 7.10
N LEU A 267 -0.86 9.10 8.21
CA LEU A 267 -0.94 7.63 8.28
C LEU A 267 -2.35 7.13 7.89
N ASN A 268 -3.41 7.77 8.39
CA ASN A 268 -4.80 7.44 8.03
C ASN A 268 -5.10 7.67 6.54
N ARG A 269 -4.68 8.81 5.96
CA ARG A 269 -4.84 9.10 4.52
C ARG A 269 -4.14 8.03 3.67
N ASN A 270 -2.93 7.64 4.03
CA ASN A 270 -2.17 6.63 3.29
C ASN A 270 -2.78 5.23 3.45
N LEU A 271 -3.25 4.86 4.65
CA LEU A 271 -3.99 3.62 4.90
C LEU A 271 -5.25 3.54 4.02
N LEU A 272 -6.09 4.58 4.05
CA LEU A 272 -7.32 4.65 3.27
C LEU A 272 -7.06 4.59 1.76
N ALA A 273 -5.97 5.20 1.28
CA ALA A 273 -5.57 5.11 -0.12
C ALA A 273 -5.19 3.67 -0.53
N LEU A 274 -4.46 2.94 0.32
CA LEU A 274 -4.14 1.53 0.10
C LEU A 274 -5.40 0.64 0.13
N GLU A 275 -6.28 0.85 1.12
CA GLU A 275 -7.56 0.15 1.22
C GLU A 275 -8.44 0.38 -0.01
N SER A 276 -8.53 1.62 -0.50
CA SER A 276 -9.30 1.96 -1.70
C SER A 276 -8.79 1.24 -2.95
N LYS A 277 -7.47 1.12 -3.13
CA LYS A 277 -6.88 0.37 -4.24
C LYS A 277 -7.24 -1.12 -4.17
N ILE A 278 -7.23 -1.69 -2.97
CA ILE A 278 -7.51 -3.11 -2.74
C ILE A 278 -9.01 -3.41 -2.89
N THR A 279 -9.91 -2.52 -2.45
CA THR A 279 -11.36 -2.69 -2.67
C THR A 279 -11.73 -2.53 -4.14
N GLU A 280 -11.13 -1.57 -4.86
CA GLU A 280 -11.29 -1.42 -6.30
C GLU A 280 -10.84 -2.68 -7.06
N ALA A 281 -9.65 -3.21 -6.73
CA ALA A 281 -9.15 -4.43 -7.35
C ALA A 281 -10.01 -5.66 -7.04
N ASN A 282 -10.54 -5.79 -5.81
CA ASN A 282 -11.51 -6.84 -5.48
C ASN A 282 -12.83 -6.69 -6.26
N SER A 283 -13.34 -5.46 -6.40
CA SER A 283 -14.56 -5.18 -7.19
C SER A 283 -14.40 -5.59 -8.65
N LYS A 284 -13.26 -5.23 -9.27
CA LYS A 284 -12.89 -5.65 -10.64
C LYS A 284 -12.76 -7.17 -10.75
N LYS A 285 -12.09 -7.81 -9.78
CA LYS A 285 -11.93 -9.26 -9.69
C LYS A 285 -13.27 -10.01 -9.67
N GLU A 286 -14.21 -9.60 -8.81
CA GLU A 286 -15.54 -10.22 -8.73
C GLU A 286 -16.38 -9.95 -9.98
N THR A 287 -16.26 -8.76 -10.59
CA THR A 287 -16.93 -8.43 -11.86
C THR A 287 -16.48 -9.36 -12.98
N LEU A 288 -15.17 -9.60 -13.11
CA LEU A 288 -14.62 -10.54 -14.10
C LEU A 288 -15.06 -11.99 -13.83
N LYS A 289 -15.07 -12.40 -12.55
CA LYS A 289 -15.55 -13.73 -12.15
C LYS A 289 -17.02 -13.96 -12.53
N MET A 290 -17.87 -12.93 -12.34
CA MET A 290 -19.27 -12.97 -12.79
C MET A 290 -19.39 -13.00 -14.31
N GLN A 291 -18.61 -12.20 -15.04
CA GLN A 291 -18.60 -12.17 -16.51
C GLN A 291 -18.18 -13.51 -17.11
N LEU A 292 -17.09 -14.12 -16.61
CA LEU A 292 -16.63 -15.45 -17.03
C LEU A 292 -17.66 -16.55 -16.72
N HIS A 293 -18.32 -16.47 -15.55
CA HIS A 293 -19.41 -17.40 -15.22
C HIS A 293 -20.60 -17.23 -16.18
N PHE A 294 -21.01 -15.99 -16.47
CA PHE A 294 -22.09 -15.70 -17.39
C PHE A 294 -21.80 -16.18 -18.81
N ALA A 295 -20.59 -15.92 -19.34
CA ALA A 295 -20.15 -16.40 -20.65
C ALA A 295 -20.24 -17.93 -20.75
N LYS A 296 -19.70 -18.64 -19.75
CA LYS A 296 -19.76 -20.11 -19.67
C LYS A 296 -21.19 -20.66 -19.58
N VAL A 297 -22.07 -19.99 -18.83
CA VAL A 297 -23.49 -20.36 -18.77
C VAL A 297 -24.18 -20.12 -20.12
N GLN A 298 -23.86 -19.02 -20.82
CA GLN A 298 -24.39 -18.75 -22.16
C GLN A 298 -23.91 -19.78 -23.19
N GLU A 299 -22.65 -20.20 -23.14
CA GLU A 299 -22.13 -21.31 -23.96
C GLU A 299 -22.90 -22.61 -23.68
N GLN A 300 -23.14 -22.96 -22.40
CA GLN A 300 -23.90 -24.14 -22.03
C GLN A 300 -25.36 -24.07 -22.49
N ILE A 301 -25.99 -22.90 -22.44
CA ILE A 301 -27.35 -22.67 -22.99
C ILE A 301 -27.33 -22.82 -24.51
N ASN A 302 -26.34 -22.26 -25.21
CA ASN A 302 -26.21 -22.39 -26.66
C ASN A 302 -25.96 -23.85 -27.08
N CYS A 303 -25.10 -24.57 -26.35
CA CYS A 303 -24.83 -25.99 -26.58
C CYS A 303 -26.08 -26.85 -26.32
N THR A 304 -26.77 -26.68 -25.19
CA THR A 304 -28.01 -27.43 -24.92
C THR A 304 -29.11 -27.08 -25.92
N PHE A 305 -29.24 -25.82 -26.34
CA PHE A 305 -30.14 -25.43 -27.43
C PHE A 305 -29.78 -26.10 -28.75
N SER A 306 -28.49 -26.17 -29.13
CA SER A 306 -28.06 -26.90 -30.34
C SER A 306 -28.29 -28.41 -30.26
N GLN A 307 -28.11 -29.02 -29.07
CA GLN A 307 -28.37 -30.43 -28.82
C GLN A 307 -29.87 -30.73 -28.92
N ILE A 308 -30.72 -29.90 -28.29
CA ILE A 308 -32.18 -29.98 -28.40
C ILE A 308 -32.61 -29.78 -29.85
N ASN A 309 -32.06 -28.80 -30.58
CA ASN A 309 -32.39 -28.56 -31.97
C ASN A 309 -32.03 -29.77 -32.86
N ASN A 310 -30.85 -30.38 -32.66
CA ASN A 310 -30.47 -31.61 -33.37
C ASN A 310 -31.36 -32.81 -33.00
N ILE A 311 -31.83 -32.92 -31.75
CA ILE A 311 -32.73 -33.99 -31.31
C ILE A 311 -34.15 -33.83 -31.89
N PHE A 312 -34.64 -32.59 -32.03
CA PHE A 312 -36.02 -32.31 -32.45
C PHE A 312 -36.19 -32.01 -33.95
N PHE A 313 -35.12 -31.62 -34.66
CA PHE A 313 -35.18 -31.16 -36.06
C PHE A 313 -34.12 -31.81 -36.98
N SER A 314 -33.63 -33.01 -36.65
CA SER A 314 -32.92 -33.84 -37.64
C SER A 314 -33.89 -34.32 -38.74
N PRO A 315 -33.45 -34.37 -40.02
CA PRO A 315 -34.27 -34.82 -41.16
C PRO A 315 -34.48 -36.34 -41.22
#